data_AF-A0A356FAT2-F1
#
_entry.id   AF-A0A356FAT2-F1
#
_cell.length_a   1.000
_cell.length_b   1.000
_cell.length_c   1.000
_cell.angle_alpha   90.00
_cell.angle_beta   90.00
_cell.angle_gamma   90.00
#
_symmetry.space_group_name_H-M   'P 1'
#
loop_
_entity.id
_entity.type
_entity.pdbx_description
1 polymer ?
#
loop_
_entity_poly.entity_id
_entity_poly.type
_entity_poly.pdbx_seq_one_letter_code
_entity_poly.pdbx_strand_id
1 'polypeptide(L)'
;VEGSDDPDAELADKEAVLPKVEEGNPMTCSELECKEHRTRPPARYTEASLVKELEENGIGRPSTYASIIDKIIYRGYVFKKGNALVPSFTAFAVDALMVKKFSQLINIQFTAQMEEDLDQISRGERESLPYLKDFYFGNDESEGLSNLVKQEIDPGEARALNWGKDSKGRDIQVRVGRFGPYLQRGEDGDPEQAKANIPEETPPDELTLEKAEELLEMSSNEEPMGYDPETGLPVYLKAGRFGPYVQLGEKPPRTKKDKKPREIISLKTAAQLRTAARKIGKRAAVQVRILKAMAECGEDELIMERGQLLKDSQGNAQSLKALIEKGLLQEKTEPGQEEAEKEARKAEAVFKTSSLLAGMKAEEVTLEDALKLLSLPRLLGTDPGNEDNEVFAHHGRFGAYIKCDKETRSLKSEDGLFTITIERARELLREEKSGGGGWGKKPKVLKALGANKEAGTEISLRAGRYGPYVTDGEINASVPKGMDAEKLTLEEAIELIRERAEKAPAGEKKAKKKAKKKTKKKPAKKAEVEFSTDERPATPEGTPAAETPDAPPSEDPPPLPF
;
A
#
# COMPACT_ATOMS: atom_id res chain seq x y z
N VAL A 1 -0.24 8.52 -29.34
CA VAL A 1 -1.56 8.48 -28.70
C VAL A 1 -2.25 7.23 -29.20
N GLU A 2 -2.33 6.19 -28.37
CA GLU A 2 -3.10 4.96 -28.64
C GLU A 2 -3.62 4.44 -27.29
N GLY A 3 -4.92 4.15 -27.22
CA GLY A 3 -5.48 3.10 -26.37
C GLY A 3 -6.38 3.49 -25.18
N SER A 4 -7.71 3.36 -25.40
CA SER A 4 -8.84 3.26 -24.46
C SER A 4 -9.33 4.54 -23.75
N ASP A 5 -10.61 4.94 -23.75
CA ASP A 5 -11.87 4.36 -24.24
C ASP A 5 -12.71 5.53 -24.79
N ASP A 6 -12.92 5.57 -26.10
CA ASP A 6 -13.98 6.36 -26.71
C ASP A 6 -14.55 5.47 -27.84
N PRO A 7 -15.81 5.02 -27.79
CA PRO A 7 -16.39 4.22 -28.86
C PRO A 7 -16.43 4.99 -30.19
N ASP A 8 -16.28 6.31 -30.15
CA ASP A 8 -16.14 7.16 -31.33
C ASP A 8 -14.69 7.33 -31.83
N ALA A 9 -13.67 6.99 -31.04
CA ALA A 9 -12.27 7.05 -31.49
C ALA A 9 -11.90 5.87 -32.40
N GLU A 10 -12.62 4.74 -32.31
CA GLU A 10 -12.50 3.63 -33.28
C GLU A 10 -12.97 4.00 -34.70
N LEU A 11 -13.57 5.19 -34.90
CA LEU A 11 -13.89 5.70 -36.23
C LEU A 11 -12.70 6.37 -36.94
N ALA A 12 -11.62 6.70 -36.24
CA ALA A 12 -10.45 7.34 -36.86
C ALA A 12 -9.62 6.36 -37.72
N ASP A 13 -9.58 5.07 -37.33
CA ASP A 13 -8.88 4.00 -38.08
C ASP A 13 -9.78 3.27 -39.07
N LYS A 14 -11.06 3.67 -39.19
CA LYS A 14 -11.89 3.24 -40.32
C LYS A 14 -11.47 4.07 -41.52
N GLU A 15 -10.82 3.43 -42.49
CA GLU A 15 -10.59 4.01 -43.81
C GLU A 15 -11.91 4.59 -44.33
N ALA A 16 -12.04 5.92 -44.26
CA ALA A 16 -13.23 6.61 -44.73
C ALA A 16 -13.20 6.52 -46.26
N VAL A 17 -14.09 5.71 -46.83
CA VAL A 17 -14.24 5.63 -48.29
C VAL A 17 -14.81 6.95 -48.77
N LEU A 18 -13.94 7.80 -49.30
CA LEU A 18 -14.32 9.09 -49.88
C LEU A 18 -14.67 8.90 -51.36
N PRO A 19 -15.72 9.57 -51.87
CA PRO A 19 -16.02 9.59 -53.29
C PRO A 19 -14.93 10.33 -54.07
N LYS A 20 -14.70 9.94 -55.33
CA LYS A 20 -13.80 10.68 -56.23
C LYS A 20 -14.42 12.04 -56.58
N VAL A 21 -13.72 13.11 -56.24
CA VAL A 21 -14.13 14.51 -56.52
C VAL A 21 -13.00 15.26 -57.22
N GLU A 22 -13.35 16.28 -58.02
CA GLU A 22 -12.40 17.19 -58.68
C GLU A 22 -12.56 18.60 -58.08
N GLU A 23 -11.51 19.42 -58.19
CA GLU A 23 -11.54 20.81 -57.71
C GLU A 23 -12.61 21.60 -58.48
N GLY A 24 -13.52 22.25 -57.75
CA GLY A 24 -14.65 22.99 -58.33
C GLY A 24 -15.97 22.20 -58.44
N ASN A 25 -16.01 20.91 -58.05
CA ASN A 25 -17.26 20.17 -57.95
C ASN A 25 -18.22 20.85 -56.94
N PRO A 26 -19.49 21.12 -57.31
CA PRO A 26 -20.46 21.68 -56.38
C PRO A 26 -20.85 20.64 -55.33
N MET A 27 -20.62 20.95 -54.05
CA MET A 27 -20.99 20.11 -52.91
C MET A 27 -22.20 20.72 -52.21
N THR A 28 -23.20 19.88 -51.89
CA THR A 28 -24.36 20.30 -51.10
C THR A 28 -24.19 19.79 -49.68
N CYS A 29 -24.20 20.70 -48.70
CA CYS A 29 -24.21 20.33 -47.29
C CYS A 29 -25.57 19.67 -46.98
N SER A 30 -25.57 18.37 -46.67
CA SER A 30 -26.78 17.63 -46.32
C SER A 30 -27.23 17.89 -44.88
N GLU A 31 -26.27 17.98 -43.97
CA GLU A 31 -26.48 18.17 -42.54
C GLU A 31 -25.33 18.98 -41.96
N LEU A 32 -25.67 19.88 -41.03
CA LEU A 32 -24.70 20.68 -40.29
C LEU A 32 -24.97 20.49 -38.80
N GLU A 33 -24.08 19.76 -38.14
CA GLU A 33 -24.15 19.48 -36.71
C GLU A 33 -23.12 20.33 -35.96
N CYS A 34 -23.57 21.12 -34.98
CA CYS A 34 -22.69 21.86 -34.10
C CYS A 34 -22.27 20.95 -32.93
N LYS A 35 -20.99 20.55 -32.89
CA LYS A 35 -20.44 19.70 -31.82
C LYS A 35 -19.65 20.54 -30.82
N GLU A 36 -20.10 20.54 -29.56
CA GLU A 36 -19.32 21.08 -28.45
C GLU A 36 -18.27 20.05 -28.01
N HIS A 37 -17.01 20.48 -27.91
CA HIS A 37 -15.93 19.67 -27.38
C HIS A 37 -15.27 20.41 -26.20
N ARG A 38 -14.82 19.63 -25.21
CA ARG A 38 -14.00 20.13 -24.10
C ARG A 38 -12.63 19.51 -24.18
N THR A 39 -11.61 20.33 -23.89
CA THR A 39 -10.24 19.83 -23.75
C THR A 39 -10.18 18.85 -22.58
N ARG A 40 -9.58 17.69 -22.81
CA ARG A 40 -9.31 16.69 -21.76
C ARG A 40 -7.89 16.93 -21.21
N PRO A 41 -7.65 16.71 -19.91
CA PRO A 41 -6.30 16.76 -19.37
C PRO A 41 -5.44 15.63 -19.95
N PRO A 42 -4.10 15.74 -19.85
CA PRO A 42 -3.19 14.66 -20.21
C PRO A 42 -3.59 13.35 -19.50
N ALA A 43 -3.56 12.24 -20.24
CA ALA A 43 -3.87 10.94 -19.67
C ALA A 43 -2.83 10.54 -18.61
N ARG A 44 -3.29 9.90 -17.54
CA ARG A 44 -2.38 9.30 -16.55
C ARG A 44 -1.63 8.13 -17.16
N TYR A 45 -0.46 7.83 -16.60
CA TYR A 45 0.30 6.65 -17.01
C TYR A 45 -0.43 5.35 -16.62
N THR A 46 -0.45 4.40 -17.56
CA THR A 46 -0.65 2.98 -17.28
C THR A 46 0.71 2.33 -17.00
N GLU A 47 0.74 1.06 -16.60
CA GLU A 47 2.01 0.35 -16.49
C GLU A 47 2.77 0.32 -17.82
N ALA A 48 2.07 0.07 -18.93
CA ALA A 48 2.71 -0.01 -20.24
C ALA A 48 3.28 1.34 -20.69
N SER A 49 2.52 2.42 -20.53
CA SER A 49 3.01 3.76 -20.89
C SER A 49 4.10 4.24 -19.94
N LEU A 50 4.08 3.87 -18.66
CA LEU A 50 5.17 4.19 -17.74
C LEU A 50 6.45 3.42 -18.08
N VAL A 51 6.35 2.14 -18.47
CA VAL A 51 7.52 1.38 -18.95
C VAL A 51 8.10 2.03 -20.20
N LYS A 52 7.24 2.43 -21.14
CA LYS A 52 7.67 3.14 -22.35
C LYS A 52 8.39 4.45 -22.00
N GLU A 53 7.84 5.25 -21.08
CA GLU A 53 8.47 6.49 -20.63
C GLU A 53 9.82 6.24 -19.95
N LEU A 54 9.93 5.22 -19.11
CA LEU A 54 11.19 4.83 -18.46
C LEU A 54 12.25 4.39 -19.48
N GLU A 55 11.86 3.64 -20.50
CA GLU A 55 12.73 3.21 -21.60
C GLU A 55 13.21 4.40 -22.45
N GLU A 56 12.30 5.29 -22.85
CA GLU A 56 12.61 6.48 -23.66
C GLU A 56 13.57 7.43 -22.93
N ASN A 57 13.44 7.55 -21.60
CA ASN A 57 14.33 8.37 -20.78
C ASN A 57 15.60 7.64 -20.31
N GLY A 58 15.82 6.38 -20.71
CA GLY A 58 17.00 5.60 -20.31
C GLY A 58 17.05 5.21 -18.83
N ILE A 59 15.93 5.32 -18.11
CA ILE A 59 15.82 4.99 -16.68
C ILE A 59 15.38 3.54 -16.51
N GLY A 60 16.24 2.74 -15.88
CA GLY A 60 15.98 1.33 -15.67
C GLY A 60 16.30 0.46 -16.90
N ARG A 61 16.05 -0.84 -16.77
CA ARG A 61 16.44 -1.89 -17.72
C ARG A 61 15.33 -2.95 -17.80
N PRO A 62 15.32 -3.85 -18.81
CA PRO A 62 14.30 -4.91 -18.93
C PRO A 62 14.14 -5.77 -17.66
N SER A 63 15.20 -5.87 -16.86
CA SER A 63 15.20 -6.59 -15.58
C SER A 63 14.57 -5.80 -14.41
N THR A 64 14.43 -4.48 -14.52
CA THR A 64 14.04 -3.60 -13.40
C THR A 64 12.66 -2.99 -13.57
N TYR A 65 12.13 -2.79 -14.78
CA TYR A 65 10.84 -2.10 -15.03
C TYR A 65 9.68 -2.61 -14.17
N ALA A 66 9.38 -3.92 -14.25
CA ALA A 66 8.30 -4.51 -13.46
C ALA A 66 8.54 -4.34 -11.94
N SER A 67 9.80 -4.48 -11.51
CA SER A 67 10.16 -4.34 -10.09
C SER A 67 10.05 -2.91 -9.57
N ILE A 68 10.27 -1.90 -10.42
CA ILE A 68 10.11 -0.49 -10.08
C ILE A 68 8.63 -0.21 -9.82
N ILE A 69 7.77 -0.60 -10.77
CA ILE A 69 6.31 -0.44 -10.69
C ILE A 69 5.75 -1.16 -9.47
N ASP A 70 6.13 -2.42 -9.26
CA ASP A 70 5.71 -3.20 -8.10
C ASP A 70 6.14 -2.54 -6.78
N LYS A 71 7.35 -1.98 -6.71
CA LYS A 71 7.86 -1.33 -5.50
C LYS A 71 7.14 -0.03 -5.18
N ILE A 72 6.88 0.83 -6.16
CA ILE A 72 6.19 2.11 -5.92
C ILE A 72 4.73 1.88 -5.50
N ILE A 73 4.09 0.83 -6.05
CA ILE A 73 2.76 0.41 -5.63
C ILE A 73 2.79 -0.19 -4.22
N TYR A 74 3.69 -1.15 -3.97
CA TYR A 74 3.80 -1.83 -2.68
C TYR A 74 4.12 -0.88 -1.52
N ARG A 75 4.92 0.15 -1.78
CA ARG A 75 5.26 1.18 -0.79
C ARG A 75 4.16 2.24 -0.59
N GLY A 76 3.09 2.21 -1.40
CA GLY A 76 1.97 3.14 -1.30
C GLY A 76 2.27 4.54 -1.87
N TYR A 77 3.29 4.69 -2.72
CA TYR A 77 3.50 5.93 -3.47
C TYR A 77 2.49 6.07 -4.59
N VAL A 78 2.12 4.95 -5.20
CA VAL A 78 1.15 4.91 -6.29
C VAL A 78 0.09 3.88 -5.96
N PHE A 79 -1.15 4.17 -6.32
CA PHE A 79 -2.25 3.20 -6.31
C PHE A 79 -2.87 3.10 -7.70
N LYS A 80 -3.59 2.01 -7.96
CA LYS A 80 -4.24 1.77 -9.25
C LYS A 80 -5.70 2.17 -9.17
N LYS A 81 -6.16 3.01 -10.11
CA LYS A 81 -7.58 3.31 -10.32
C LYS A 81 -7.93 2.87 -11.75
N GLY A 82 -8.56 1.70 -11.88
CA GLY A 82 -8.68 1.02 -13.18
C GLY A 82 -7.30 0.57 -13.68
N ASN A 83 -6.93 0.97 -14.91
CA ASN A 83 -5.60 0.74 -15.49
C ASN A 83 -4.60 1.87 -15.21
N ALA A 84 -5.06 3.00 -14.68
CA ALA A 84 -4.25 4.18 -14.45
C ALA A 84 -3.50 4.10 -13.11
N LEU A 85 -2.25 4.56 -13.14
CA LEU A 85 -1.38 4.75 -11.99
C LEU A 85 -1.61 6.15 -11.43
N VAL A 86 -2.06 6.23 -10.18
CA VAL A 86 -2.38 7.48 -9.49
C VAL A 86 -1.41 7.68 -8.33
N PRO A 87 -0.68 8.81 -8.27
CA PRO A 87 0.17 9.14 -7.13
C PRO A 87 -0.66 9.40 -5.86
N SER A 88 -0.16 8.95 -4.71
CA SER A 88 -0.72 9.28 -3.41
C SER A 88 -0.18 10.61 -2.89
N PHE A 89 -0.86 11.24 -1.94
CA PHE A 89 -0.35 12.44 -1.25
C PHE A 89 1.00 12.19 -0.55
N THR A 90 1.27 10.96 -0.14
CA THR A 90 2.58 10.58 0.40
C THR A 90 3.67 10.66 -0.67
N ALA A 91 3.36 10.28 -1.92
CA ALA A 91 4.29 10.46 -3.03
C ALA A 91 4.58 11.93 -3.29
N PHE A 92 3.56 12.80 -3.30
CA PHE A 92 3.77 14.24 -3.44
C PHE A 92 4.66 14.81 -2.33
N ALA A 93 4.44 14.43 -1.07
CA ALA A 93 5.24 14.92 0.05
C ALA A 93 6.72 14.47 -0.07
N VAL A 94 6.93 13.20 -0.46
CA VAL A 94 8.29 12.68 -0.68
C VAL A 94 8.93 13.33 -1.89
N ASP A 95 8.22 13.44 -3.00
CA ASP A 95 8.72 14.05 -4.24
C ASP A 95 9.07 15.52 -4.03
N ALA A 96 8.18 16.32 -3.43
CA ALA A 96 8.44 17.71 -3.09
C ALA A 96 9.67 17.88 -2.19
N LEU A 97 9.85 16.98 -1.20
CA LEU A 97 11.05 16.96 -0.37
C LEU A 97 12.31 16.65 -1.21
N MET A 98 12.23 15.65 -2.07
CA MET A 98 13.35 15.25 -2.93
C MET A 98 13.71 16.33 -3.94
N VAL A 99 12.74 17.01 -4.56
CA VAL A 99 12.96 18.16 -5.45
C VAL A 99 13.62 19.31 -4.69
N LYS A 100 13.12 19.65 -3.50
CA LYS A 100 13.62 20.79 -2.72
C LYS A 100 15.04 20.58 -2.18
N LYS A 101 15.40 19.34 -1.81
CA LYS A 101 16.66 19.04 -1.09
C LYS A 101 17.68 18.23 -1.89
N PHE A 102 17.22 17.46 -2.88
CA PHE A 102 18.01 16.46 -3.59
C PHE A 102 17.74 16.50 -5.10
N SER A 103 17.50 17.69 -5.66
CA SER A 103 17.13 17.88 -7.08
C SER A 103 18.07 17.17 -8.06
N GLN A 104 19.38 17.18 -7.79
CA GLN A 104 20.38 16.50 -8.61
C GLN A 104 20.18 14.97 -8.64
N LEU A 105 19.80 14.35 -7.52
CA LEU A 105 19.66 12.89 -7.41
C LEU A 105 18.39 12.33 -8.07
N ILE A 106 17.37 13.16 -8.22
CA ILE A 106 16.10 12.77 -8.85
C ILE A 106 15.95 13.28 -10.28
N ASN A 107 16.98 13.97 -10.79
CA ASN A 107 17.00 14.41 -12.17
C ASN A 107 16.99 13.17 -13.09
N ILE A 108 16.15 13.22 -14.12
CA ILE A 108 15.96 12.14 -15.09
C ILE A 108 17.30 11.82 -15.79
N GLN A 109 18.00 12.84 -16.26
CA GLN A 109 19.29 12.69 -16.96
C GLN A 109 20.38 12.14 -16.05
N PHE A 110 20.43 12.59 -14.79
CA PHE A 110 21.37 12.04 -13.82
C PHE A 110 21.14 10.54 -13.60
N THR A 111 19.88 10.13 -13.49
CA THR A 111 19.52 8.71 -13.29
C THR A 111 19.86 7.88 -14.53
N ALA A 112 19.59 8.39 -15.73
CA ALA A 112 19.93 7.74 -16.98
C ALA A 112 21.45 7.55 -17.12
N GLN A 113 22.23 8.59 -16.81
CA GLN A 113 23.69 8.54 -16.83
C GLN A 113 24.23 7.52 -15.82
N MET A 114 23.67 7.48 -14.61
CA MET A 114 24.04 6.48 -13.61
C MET A 114 23.81 5.05 -14.11
N GLU A 115 22.70 4.78 -14.79
CA GLU A 115 22.44 3.45 -15.35
C GLU A 115 23.44 3.10 -16.47
N GLU A 116 23.79 4.05 -17.34
CA GLU A 116 24.83 3.85 -18.36
C GLU A 116 26.22 3.60 -17.74
N ASP A 117 26.58 4.34 -16.69
CA ASP A 117 27.83 4.16 -15.97
C ASP A 117 27.93 2.74 -15.36
N LEU A 118 26.82 2.22 -14.85
CA LEU A 118 26.74 0.85 -14.34
C LEU A 118 26.88 -0.19 -15.45
N ASP A 119 26.33 0.08 -16.64
CA ASP A 119 26.50 -0.79 -17.80
C ASP A 119 27.95 -0.79 -18.31
N GLN A 120 28.61 0.37 -18.35
CA GLN A 120 30.05 0.48 -18.66
C GLN A 120 30.90 -0.33 -17.69
N ILE A 121 30.61 -0.26 -16.39
CA ILE A 121 31.27 -1.08 -15.37
C ILE A 121 31.04 -2.58 -15.65
N SER A 122 29.82 -2.96 -16.01
CA SER A 122 29.52 -4.36 -16.36
C SER A 122 30.25 -4.84 -17.61
N ARG A 123 30.55 -3.95 -18.56
CA ARG A 123 31.36 -4.24 -19.76
C ARG A 123 32.87 -4.19 -19.52
N GLY A 124 33.30 -3.68 -18.37
CA GLY A 124 34.72 -3.49 -18.03
C GLY A 124 35.34 -2.22 -18.64
N GLU A 125 34.52 -1.30 -19.13
CA GLU A 125 34.93 0.00 -19.70
C GLU A 125 35.26 1.03 -18.60
N ARG A 126 34.70 0.83 -17.40
CA ARG A 126 34.89 1.72 -16.23
C ARG A 126 35.14 0.92 -14.96
N GLU A 127 35.94 1.46 -14.06
CA GLU A 127 36.19 0.85 -12.75
C GLU A 127 35.10 1.20 -11.74
N SER A 128 34.61 0.20 -10.99
CA SER A 128 33.51 0.39 -10.03
C SER A 128 33.89 1.19 -8.78
N LEU A 129 35.13 1.05 -8.30
CA LEU A 129 35.56 1.63 -7.03
C LEU A 129 35.80 3.14 -7.10
N PRO A 130 36.44 3.68 -8.16
CA PRO A 130 36.46 5.13 -8.41
C PRO A 130 35.04 5.70 -8.53
N TYR A 131 34.18 5.09 -9.35
CA TYR A 131 32.79 5.52 -9.52
C TYR A 131 32.04 5.63 -8.18
N LEU A 132 32.12 4.60 -7.33
CA LEU A 132 31.46 4.61 -6.01
C LEU A 132 32.04 5.68 -5.07
N LYS A 133 33.34 5.97 -5.16
CA LYS A 133 33.97 7.04 -4.37
C LYS A 133 33.44 8.39 -4.80
N ASP A 134 33.40 8.65 -6.10
CA ASP A 134 32.94 9.92 -6.66
C ASP A 134 31.46 10.14 -6.33
N PHE A 135 30.62 9.13 -6.52
CA PHE A 135 29.19 9.22 -6.18
C PHE A 135 28.94 9.47 -4.68
N TYR A 136 29.71 8.82 -3.80
CA TYR A 136 29.47 8.89 -2.36
C TYR A 136 30.14 10.07 -1.66
N PHE A 137 31.42 10.32 -1.96
CA PHE A 137 32.22 11.38 -1.34
C PHE A 137 32.22 12.68 -2.13
N GLY A 138 31.79 12.64 -3.39
CA GLY A 138 31.85 13.76 -4.32
C GLY A 138 33.12 13.77 -5.14
N ASN A 139 33.15 14.66 -6.11
CA ASN A 139 34.28 14.98 -6.97
C ASN A 139 34.31 16.51 -7.20
N ASP A 140 35.12 16.99 -8.13
CA ASP A 140 35.22 18.43 -8.41
C ASP A 140 33.90 19.03 -8.96
N GLU A 141 32.98 18.19 -9.45
CA GLU A 141 31.71 18.60 -10.08
C GLU A 141 30.48 18.37 -9.17
N SER A 142 30.59 17.52 -8.14
CA SER A 142 29.47 17.10 -7.31
C SER A 142 29.83 16.98 -5.83
N GLU A 143 28.92 17.41 -4.95
CA GLU A 143 29.16 17.39 -3.49
C GLU A 143 29.19 15.98 -2.87
N GLY A 144 28.68 14.98 -3.60
CA GLY A 144 28.59 13.59 -3.16
C GLY A 144 27.42 13.32 -2.19
N LEU A 145 26.87 12.10 -2.28
CA LEU A 145 25.70 11.69 -1.50
C LEU A 145 25.89 11.87 0.02
N SER A 146 27.07 11.57 0.53
CA SER A 146 27.35 11.61 1.98
C SER A 146 27.29 13.02 2.56
N ASN A 147 27.52 14.05 1.76
CA ASN A 147 27.40 15.45 2.20
C ASN A 147 25.98 15.95 2.01
N LEU A 148 25.32 15.60 0.90
CA LEU A 148 23.92 15.94 0.63
C LEU A 148 22.97 15.47 1.75
N VAL A 149 23.16 14.25 2.27
CA VAL A 149 22.25 13.65 3.27
C VAL A 149 22.45 14.23 4.68
N LYS A 150 23.54 14.97 4.94
CA LYS A 150 23.79 15.58 6.27
C LYS A 150 22.96 16.82 6.54
N GLN A 151 22.24 17.34 5.54
CA GLN A 151 21.42 18.53 5.69
C GLN A 151 20.27 18.29 6.67
N GLU A 152 20.00 19.27 7.53
CA GLU A 152 18.83 19.23 8.40
C GLU A 152 17.55 19.45 7.58
N ILE A 153 16.57 18.58 7.82
CA ILE A 153 15.26 18.62 7.18
C ILE A 153 14.23 18.79 8.29
N ASP A 154 13.45 19.87 8.23
CA ASP A 154 12.31 20.03 9.12
C ASP A 154 11.22 19.01 8.77
N PRO A 155 10.87 18.07 9.66
CA PRO A 155 9.80 17.12 9.43
C PRO A 155 8.42 17.78 9.31
N GLY A 156 8.24 18.99 9.84
CA GLY A 156 7.01 19.76 9.76
C GLY A 156 6.73 20.24 8.33
N GLU A 157 7.70 20.92 7.73
CA GLU A 157 7.64 21.35 6.33
C GLU A 157 7.60 20.17 5.37
N ALA A 158 8.43 19.14 5.58
CA ALA A 158 8.52 18.00 4.66
C ALA A 158 7.22 17.19 4.54
N ARG A 159 6.29 17.36 5.48
CA ARG A 159 4.99 16.67 5.50
C ARG A 159 3.85 17.57 5.09
N ALA A 160 4.09 18.83 4.78
CA ALA A 160 3.08 19.81 4.41
C ALA A 160 3.20 20.15 2.92
N LEU A 161 2.09 20.03 2.21
CA LEU A 161 1.93 20.43 0.82
C LEU A 161 0.96 21.61 0.80
N ASN A 162 1.34 22.72 0.19
CA ASN A 162 0.42 23.82 -0.03
C ASN A 162 -0.60 23.38 -1.09
N TRP A 163 -1.88 23.46 -0.78
CA TRP A 163 -2.97 23.05 -1.67
C TRP A 163 -3.69 24.24 -2.31
N GLY A 164 -3.49 25.44 -1.76
CA GLY A 164 -4.07 26.69 -2.24
C GLY A 164 -4.78 27.46 -1.14
N LYS A 165 -5.65 28.39 -1.53
CA LYS A 165 -6.38 29.26 -0.61
C LYS A 165 -7.87 29.04 -0.73
N ASP A 166 -8.55 29.10 0.41
CA ASP A 166 -10.00 29.03 0.46
C ASP A 166 -10.67 30.31 -0.06
N SER A 167 -11.99 30.28 -0.20
CA SER A 167 -12.83 31.41 -0.61
C SER A 167 -12.68 32.67 0.27
N LYS A 168 -12.10 32.53 1.47
CA LYS A 168 -11.81 33.61 2.43
C LYS A 168 -10.32 34.00 2.47
N GLY A 169 -9.50 33.44 1.58
CA GLY A 169 -8.07 33.73 1.45
C GLY A 169 -7.17 33.00 2.46
N ARG A 170 -7.69 32.00 3.18
CA ARG A 170 -6.93 31.21 4.17
C ARG A 170 -6.22 30.05 3.49
N ASP A 171 -4.97 29.80 3.87
CA ASP A 171 -4.18 28.71 3.30
C ASP A 171 -4.75 27.34 3.73
N ILE A 172 -4.92 26.47 2.74
CA ILE A 172 -5.26 25.06 2.89
C ILE A 172 -4.00 24.25 2.61
N GLN A 173 -3.61 23.41 3.55
CA GLN A 173 -2.47 22.51 3.40
C GLN A 173 -2.92 21.05 3.47
N VAL A 174 -2.35 20.22 2.61
CA VAL A 174 -2.41 18.77 2.75
C VAL A 174 -1.22 18.32 3.57
N ARG A 175 -1.47 17.69 4.73
CA ARG A 175 -0.43 17.15 5.60
C ARG A 175 -0.44 15.63 5.63
N VAL A 176 0.73 15.01 5.55
CA VAL A 176 0.88 13.55 5.62
C VAL A 176 1.26 13.14 7.05
N GLY A 177 0.28 12.60 7.77
CA GLY A 177 0.42 12.15 9.15
C GLY A 177 0.65 10.65 9.30
N ARG A 178 0.81 10.19 10.55
CA ARG A 178 0.92 8.76 10.89
C ARG A 178 -0.29 7.92 10.44
N PHE A 179 -1.46 8.56 10.34
CA PHE A 179 -2.75 7.91 10.07
C PHE A 179 -3.26 8.14 8.65
N GLY A 180 -2.44 8.72 7.78
CA GLY A 180 -2.80 9.08 6.41
C GLY A 180 -2.76 10.59 6.17
N PRO A 181 -3.10 11.01 4.93
CA PRO A 181 -3.18 12.41 4.54
C PRO A 181 -4.42 13.08 5.14
N TYR A 182 -4.29 14.35 5.53
CA TYR A 182 -5.38 15.17 6.05
C TYR A 182 -5.21 16.62 5.60
N LEU A 183 -6.32 17.31 5.38
CA LEU A 183 -6.37 18.74 5.17
C LEU A 183 -6.24 19.47 6.51
N GLN A 184 -5.54 20.58 6.48
CA GLN A 184 -5.46 21.53 7.57
C GLN A 184 -5.70 22.94 7.01
N ARG A 185 -6.64 23.65 7.63
CA ARG A 185 -6.85 25.09 7.41
C ARG A 185 -6.48 25.84 8.68
N GLY A 186 -5.67 26.89 8.54
CA GLY A 186 -5.11 27.66 9.66
C GLY A 186 -3.86 27.01 10.28
N GLU A 187 -3.09 27.82 11.01
CA GLU A 187 -1.88 27.38 11.68
C GLU A 187 -2.18 26.51 12.92
N ASP A 188 -1.18 25.74 13.37
CA ASP A 188 -1.32 24.94 14.58
C ASP A 188 -1.44 25.86 15.82
N GLY A 189 -2.61 25.83 16.47
CA GLY A 189 -2.91 26.64 17.66
C GLY A 189 -3.94 27.75 17.45
N ASP A 190 -4.39 27.96 16.22
CA ASP A 190 -5.48 28.90 15.92
C ASP A 190 -6.84 28.32 16.36
N PRO A 191 -7.70 29.07 17.09
CA PRO A 191 -9.06 28.65 17.43
C PRO A 191 -9.95 28.35 16.21
N GLU A 192 -9.64 28.89 15.03
CA GLU A 192 -10.36 28.60 13.78
C GLU A 192 -9.76 27.43 12.98
N GLN A 193 -8.81 26.67 13.56
CA GLN A 193 -8.19 25.53 12.91
C GLN A 193 -9.22 24.45 12.57
N ALA A 194 -9.29 24.08 11.28
CA ALA A 194 -10.09 22.96 10.81
C ALA A 194 -9.18 21.84 10.28
N LYS A 195 -9.50 20.58 10.61
CA LYS A 195 -8.75 19.40 10.15
C LYS A 195 -9.70 18.34 9.61
N ALA A 196 -9.52 17.97 8.35
CA ALA A 196 -10.31 16.92 7.70
C ALA A 196 -9.44 15.80 7.18
N ASN A 197 -9.85 14.55 7.36
CA ASN A 197 -9.12 13.43 6.78
C ASN A 197 -9.38 13.36 5.27
N ILE A 198 -8.32 13.11 4.49
CA ILE A 198 -8.45 12.84 3.06
C ILE A 198 -8.46 11.32 2.87
N PRO A 199 -9.43 10.76 2.12
CA PRO A 199 -9.41 9.33 1.83
C PRO A 199 -8.17 8.94 1.04
N GLU A 200 -7.52 7.82 1.41
CA GLU A 200 -6.21 7.42 0.85
C GLU A 200 -6.21 7.14 -0.66
N GLU A 201 -7.37 6.82 -1.24
CA GLU A 201 -7.53 6.55 -2.67
C GLU A 201 -8.13 7.74 -3.44
N THR A 202 -8.24 8.91 -2.81
CA THR A 202 -8.65 10.13 -3.51
C THR A 202 -7.52 10.55 -4.45
N PRO A 203 -7.75 10.60 -5.77
CA PRO A 203 -6.79 11.15 -6.70
C PRO A 203 -6.53 12.63 -6.39
N PRO A 204 -5.27 13.07 -6.39
CA PRO A 204 -4.94 14.47 -6.07
C PRO A 204 -5.65 15.50 -6.96
N ASP A 205 -5.90 15.20 -8.23
CA ASP A 205 -6.65 16.06 -9.16
C ASP A 205 -8.17 16.14 -8.86
N GLU A 206 -8.74 15.15 -8.18
CA GLU A 206 -10.14 15.17 -7.74
C GLU A 206 -10.32 15.99 -6.45
N LEU A 207 -9.24 16.28 -5.73
CA LEU A 207 -9.25 17.14 -4.55
C LEU A 207 -9.20 18.62 -4.97
N THR A 208 -10.29 19.11 -5.58
CA THR A 208 -10.42 20.54 -5.89
C THR A 208 -10.47 21.38 -4.62
N LEU A 209 -10.24 22.70 -4.74
CA LEU A 209 -10.38 23.62 -3.59
C LEU A 209 -11.79 23.56 -2.99
N GLU A 210 -12.82 23.49 -3.83
CA GLU A 210 -14.22 23.31 -3.42
C GLU A 210 -14.40 22.02 -2.61
N LYS A 211 -13.83 20.90 -3.08
CA LYS A 211 -13.90 19.63 -2.36
C LYS A 211 -13.13 19.65 -1.05
N ALA A 212 -12.00 20.37 -1.00
CA ALA A 212 -11.22 20.54 0.21
C ALA A 212 -11.98 21.35 1.27
N GLU A 213 -12.66 22.43 0.86
CA GLU A 213 -13.54 23.22 1.73
C GLU A 213 -14.69 22.37 2.27
N GLU A 214 -15.37 21.61 1.40
CA GLU A 214 -16.45 20.69 1.78
C GLU A 214 -15.99 19.69 2.85
N LEU A 215 -14.83 19.06 2.66
CA LEU A 215 -14.28 18.09 3.62
C LEU A 215 -13.94 18.76 4.97
N LEU A 216 -13.38 19.98 4.94
CA LEU A 216 -13.08 20.75 6.14
C LEU A 216 -14.34 21.09 6.93
N GLU A 217 -15.40 21.54 6.25
CA GLU A 217 -16.68 21.85 6.88
C GLU A 217 -17.34 20.61 7.48
N MET A 218 -17.38 19.49 6.74
CA MET A 218 -17.92 18.21 7.25
C MET A 218 -17.16 17.67 8.46
N SER A 219 -15.86 17.97 8.58
CA SER A 219 -15.07 17.57 9.75
C SER A 219 -15.31 18.45 10.97
N SER A 220 -15.60 19.74 10.72
CA SER A 220 -15.87 20.75 11.73
C SER A 220 -17.32 20.77 12.19
N ASN A 221 -18.23 20.08 11.50
CA ASN A 221 -19.63 19.98 11.90
C ASN A 221 -19.77 19.22 13.23
N GLU A 222 -19.93 20.00 14.29
CA GLU A 222 -20.34 19.57 15.63
C GLU A 222 -21.87 19.50 15.76
N GLU A 223 -22.62 19.93 14.75
CA GLU A 223 -24.07 19.87 14.75
C GLU A 223 -24.57 18.45 14.41
N PRO A 224 -25.42 17.84 15.26
CA PRO A 224 -25.99 16.54 14.98
C PRO A 224 -27.09 16.64 13.92
N MET A 225 -27.11 15.68 12.98
CA MET A 225 -28.17 15.49 11.99
C MET A 225 -29.52 15.19 12.66
N GLY A 226 -29.48 14.66 13.87
CA GLY A 226 -30.64 14.38 14.71
C GLY A 226 -30.27 13.49 15.89
N TYR A 227 -31.29 12.94 16.54
CA TYR A 227 -31.12 12.02 17.66
C TYR A 227 -31.70 10.66 17.29
N ASP A 228 -31.00 9.60 17.68
CA ASP A 228 -31.49 8.24 17.52
C ASP A 228 -32.71 7.99 18.44
N PRO A 229 -33.87 7.56 17.94
CA PRO A 229 -35.05 7.29 18.76
C PRO A 229 -34.86 6.20 19.82
N GLU A 230 -33.97 5.22 19.58
CA GLU A 230 -33.75 4.11 20.52
C GLU A 230 -32.78 4.48 21.65
N THR A 231 -31.65 5.11 21.32
CA THR A 231 -30.61 5.44 22.30
C THR A 231 -30.67 6.88 22.83
N GLY A 232 -31.41 7.78 22.15
CA GLY A 232 -31.48 9.21 22.47
C GLY A 232 -30.18 9.97 22.20
N LEU A 233 -29.21 9.35 21.52
CA LEU A 233 -27.90 9.94 21.27
C LEU A 233 -27.83 10.73 19.96
N PRO A 234 -27.00 11.78 19.90
CA PRO A 234 -26.81 12.56 18.69
C PRO A 234 -26.15 11.74 17.59
N VAL A 235 -26.65 11.89 16.36
CA VAL A 235 -26.10 11.26 15.16
C VAL A 235 -25.36 12.33 14.36
N TYR A 236 -24.08 12.10 14.06
CA TYR A 236 -23.22 13.02 13.31
C TYR A 236 -22.86 12.43 11.95
N LEU A 237 -22.68 13.31 10.96
CA LEU A 237 -22.07 12.99 9.67
C LEU A 237 -20.69 13.64 9.59
N LYS A 238 -19.63 12.85 9.43
CA LYS A 238 -18.24 13.31 9.50
C LYS A 238 -17.38 12.75 8.37
N ALA A 239 -16.24 13.40 8.10
CA ALA A 239 -15.27 12.94 7.10
C ALA A 239 -14.11 12.14 7.74
N GLY A 240 -13.88 10.91 7.26
CA GLY A 240 -12.89 9.98 7.79
C GLY A 240 -11.89 9.47 6.74
N ARG A 241 -10.89 8.69 7.19
CA ARG A 241 -9.84 8.10 6.34
C ARG A 241 -10.36 7.24 5.18
N PHE A 242 -11.55 6.68 5.33
CA PHE A 242 -12.16 5.80 4.33
C PHE A 242 -13.32 6.47 3.57
N GLY A 243 -13.49 7.79 3.74
CA GLY A 243 -14.62 8.54 3.21
C GLY A 243 -15.55 9.08 4.31
N PRO A 244 -16.67 9.70 3.92
CA PRO A 244 -17.71 10.14 4.83
C PRO A 244 -18.27 8.96 5.65
N TYR A 245 -18.60 9.20 6.91
CA TYR A 245 -19.16 8.21 7.81
C TYR A 245 -20.16 8.85 8.79
N VAL A 246 -21.08 8.03 9.26
CA VAL A 246 -22.04 8.37 10.31
C VAL A 246 -21.52 7.89 11.66
N GLN A 247 -21.71 8.70 12.70
CA GLN A 247 -21.30 8.42 14.07
C GLN A 247 -22.49 8.59 15.02
N LEU A 248 -22.75 7.57 15.86
CA LEU A 248 -23.70 7.63 16.96
C LEU A 248 -22.99 8.01 18.26
N GLY A 249 -23.46 9.08 18.89
CA GLY A 249 -22.91 9.63 20.13
C GLY A 249 -21.60 10.37 19.93
N GLU A 250 -21.17 11.08 20.98
CA GLU A 250 -19.86 11.71 21.00
C GLU A 250 -18.77 10.67 21.26
N LYS A 251 -17.59 10.90 20.67
CA LYS A 251 -16.45 10.03 20.91
C LYS A 251 -16.03 10.23 22.37
N PRO A 252 -16.01 9.17 23.21
CA PRO A 252 -15.58 9.33 24.58
C PRO A 252 -14.16 9.93 24.59
N PRO A 253 -13.86 10.89 25.48
CA PRO A 253 -12.56 11.51 25.52
C PRO A 253 -11.51 10.41 25.66
N ARG A 254 -10.51 10.43 24.76
CA ARG A 254 -9.35 9.55 24.87
C ARG A 254 -8.64 9.88 26.18
N THR A 255 -8.97 9.14 27.23
CA THR A 255 -8.07 9.05 28.38
C THR A 255 -6.74 8.52 27.88
N LYS A 256 -5.62 8.88 28.53
CA LYS A 256 -4.25 8.48 28.16
C LYS A 256 -3.99 6.96 28.29
N LYS A 257 -4.97 6.12 27.96
CA LYS A 257 -5.01 4.66 28.14
C LYS A 257 -4.77 3.86 26.85
N ASP A 258 -4.44 4.49 25.73
CA ASP A 258 -3.79 3.78 24.60
C ASP A 258 -2.29 3.50 24.88
N LYS A 259 -1.72 4.08 25.95
CA LYS A 259 -0.50 3.58 26.59
C LYS A 259 -0.94 2.64 27.72
N LYS A 260 -0.54 1.37 27.63
CA LYS A 260 -0.79 0.34 28.66
C LYS A 260 -0.66 0.93 30.07
N PRO A 261 -1.61 0.68 30.99
CA PRO A 261 -1.59 1.28 32.32
C PRO A 261 -0.28 0.91 33.04
N ARG A 262 0.36 1.92 33.64
CA ARG A 262 1.48 1.72 34.57
C ARG A 262 0.87 1.27 35.90
N GLU A 263 1.14 0.04 36.32
CA GLU A 263 0.78 -0.42 37.67
C GLU A 263 1.72 0.29 38.65
N ILE A 264 1.16 1.11 39.55
CA ILE A 264 1.88 1.68 40.69
C ILE A 264 1.94 0.59 41.75
N ILE A 265 3.14 0.15 42.11
CA ILE A 265 3.36 -0.89 43.10
C ILE A 265 3.92 -0.20 44.35
N SER A 266 3.09 0.03 45.37
CA SER A 266 3.60 0.48 46.67
C SER A 266 4.19 -0.72 47.42
N LEU A 267 5.48 -0.65 47.78
CA LEU A 267 6.17 -1.71 48.54
C LEU A 267 6.27 -1.29 50.02
N LYS A 268 5.97 -2.21 50.93
CA LYS A 268 5.98 -1.92 52.38
C LYS A 268 7.41 -1.76 52.92
N THR A 269 7.60 -0.65 53.65
CA THR A 269 8.61 -0.32 54.69
C THR A 269 10.08 -0.65 54.39
N ALA A 270 10.95 0.34 54.59
CA ALA A 270 12.40 0.29 54.34
C ALA A 270 13.16 -0.95 54.88
N ALA A 271 12.67 -1.59 55.95
CA ALA A 271 13.25 -2.82 56.49
C ALA A 271 13.14 -4.04 55.53
N GLN A 272 12.05 -4.14 54.78
CA GLN A 272 11.82 -5.24 53.84
C GLN A 272 12.62 -5.04 52.55
N LEU A 273 12.79 -3.79 52.08
CA LEU A 273 13.67 -3.43 50.96
C LEU A 273 15.14 -3.83 51.21
N ARG A 274 15.66 -3.55 52.41
CA ARG A 274 17.03 -3.95 52.80
C ARG A 274 17.22 -5.46 52.82
N THR A 275 16.19 -6.20 53.24
CA THR A 275 16.21 -7.66 53.31
C THR A 275 16.15 -8.29 51.91
N ALA A 276 15.35 -7.73 51.01
CA ALA A 276 15.28 -8.15 49.60
C ALA A 276 16.60 -7.89 48.85
N ALA A 277 17.21 -6.71 49.05
CA ALA A 277 18.50 -6.37 48.45
C ALA A 277 19.63 -7.33 48.87
N ARG A 278 19.60 -7.83 50.12
CA ARG A 278 20.59 -8.80 50.64
C ARG A 278 20.43 -10.19 50.01
N LYS A 279 19.21 -10.59 49.62
CA LYS A 279 18.91 -11.89 48.99
C LYS A 279 19.28 -11.96 47.51
N ILE A 280 19.26 -10.84 46.79
CA ILE A 280 19.45 -10.80 45.32
C ILE A 280 20.92 -11.00 44.90
N GLY A 281 21.88 -10.85 45.82
CA GLY A 281 23.30 -11.16 45.56
C GLY A 281 24.00 -10.19 44.59
N LYS A 282 25.34 -10.16 44.64
CA LYS A 282 26.19 -9.12 44.02
C LYS A 282 26.12 -9.00 42.47
N ARG A 283 25.36 -9.82 41.76
CA ARG A 283 25.35 -9.87 40.28
C ARG A 283 24.25 -9.04 39.60
N ALA A 284 23.24 -8.56 40.32
CA ALA A 284 22.23 -7.63 39.79
C ALA A 284 22.54 -6.17 40.22
N ALA A 285 23.72 -5.67 39.84
CA ALA A 285 24.31 -4.44 40.37
C ALA A 285 23.44 -3.17 40.18
N VAL A 286 22.61 -3.14 39.14
CA VAL A 286 21.72 -2.00 38.86
C VAL A 286 20.50 -2.00 39.77
N GLN A 287 19.86 -3.15 39.99
CA GLN A 287 18.66 -3.27 40.83
C GLN A 287 18.95 -3.14 42.32
N VAL A 288 20.11 -3.65 42.79
CA VAL A 288 20.54 -3.46 44.18
C VAL A 288 20.87 -1.99 44.46
N ARG A 289 21.39 -1.24 43.47
CA ARG A 289 21.63 0.20 43.59
C ARG A 289 20.34 1.01 43.66
N ILE A 290 19.34 0.68 42.82
CA ILE A 290 18.03 1.37 42.83
C ILE A 290 17.30 1.13 44.15
N LEU A 291 17.20 -0.13 44.61
CA LEU A 291 16.56 -0.45 45.91
C LEU A 291 17.30 0.15 47.10
N LYS A 292 18.64 0.26 47.04
CA LYS A 292 19.44 0.87 48.11
C LYS A 292 19.30 2.39 48.14
N ALA A 293 19.30 3.04 46.97
CA ALA A 293 19.02 4.47 46.84
C ALA A 293 17.60 4.82 47.34
N MET A 294 16.60 3.99 47.02
CA MET A 294 15.22 4.20 47.50
C MET A 294 15.08 4.03 49.02
N ALA A 295 15.77 3.04 49.62
CA ALA A 295 15.80 2.86 51.07
C ALA A 295 16.59 3.96 51.82
N GLU A 296 17.41 4.74 51.11
CA GLU A 296 18.14 5.90 51.62
C GLU A 296 17.33 7.21 51.41
N CYS A 297 16.49 7.29 50.38
CA CYS A 297 15.64 8.44 50.07
C CYS A 297 14.27 8.46 50.80
N GLY A 298 13.85 7.35 51.42
CA GLY A 298 12.61 7.31 52.19
C GLY A 298 11.32 7.37 51.36
N GLU A 299 11.40 7.03 50.06
CA GLU A 299 10.23 6.94 49.18
C GLU A 299 9.65 5.52 49.21
N ASP A 300 8.38 5.40 49.57
CA ASP A 300 7.67 4.11 49.77
C ASP A 300 6.98 3.56 48.50
N GLU A 301 7.14 4.21 47.33
CA GLU A 301 6.38 3.85 46.11
C GLU A 301 7.27 3.65 44.86
N LEU A 302 7.02 2.55 44.14
CA LEU A 302 7.77 2.15 42.94
C LEU A 302 6.79 1.98 41.77
N ILE A 303 6.86 2.86 40.77
CA ILE A 303 6.03 2.76 39.56
C ILE A 303 6.77 1.92 38.51
N MET A 304 6.21 0.77 38.10
CA MET A 304 6.83 -0.09 37.08
C MET A 304 5.89 -0.34 35.89
N GLU A 305 6.46 -0.48 34.68
CA GLU A 305 5.69 -0.73 33.44
C GLU A 305 5.44 -2.23 33.22
N ARG A 306 4.21 -2.58 32.81
CA ARG A 306 3.81 -3.97 32.55
C ARG A 306 4.56 -4.56 31.35
N GLY A 307 5.45 -5.52 31.61
CA GLY A 307 6.24 -6.23 30.59
C GLY A 307 7.72 -6.41 30.95
N GLN A 308 8.21 -5.76 32.00
CA GLN A 308 9.52 -6.08 32.56
C GLN A 308 9.45 -7.42 33.32
N LEU A 309 10.18 -8.41 32.81
CA LEU A 309 10.34 -9.70 33.48
C LEU A 309 11.33 -9.55 34.63
N LEU A 310 10.88 -9.83 35.86
CA LEU A 310 11.76 -9.97 37.01
C LEU A 310 12.43 -11.35 36.93
N LYS A 311 13.76 -11.37 36.78
CA LYS A 311 14.53 -12.61 36.78
C LYS A 311 14.98 -12.94 38.19
N ASP A 312 14.76 -14.17 38.63
CA ASP A 312 15.25 -14.65 39.91
C ASP A 312 16.78 -14.86 39.90
N SER A 313 17.35 -15.23 41.05
CA SER A 313 18.78 -15.49 41.23
C SER A 313 19.32 -16.66 40.40
N GLN A 314 18.44 -17.44 39.76
CA GLN A 314 18.76 -18.56 38.88
C GLN A 314 18.49 -18.24 37.39
N GLY A 315 17.99 -17.05 37.08
CA GLY A 315 17.76 -16.56 35.71
C GLY A 315 16.40 -16.89 35.11
N ASN A 316 15.46 -17.42 35.89
CA ASN A 316 14.09 -17.69 35.43
C ASN A 316 13.23 -16.43 35.57
N ALA A 317 12.42 -16.17 34.54
CA ALA A 317 11.61 -14.96 34.43
C ALA A 317 10.24 -15.18 35.10
N GLN A 318 9.95 -14.50 36.20
CA GLN A 318 8.65 -14.56 36.86
C GLN A 318 7.78 -13.37 36.45
N SER A 319 6.51 -13.66 36.18
CA SER A 319 5.52 -12.66 35.83
C SER A 319 5.04 -11.92 37.09
N LEU A 320 4.72 -10.63 36.94
CA LEU A 320 4.21 -9.77 38.01
C LEU A 320 2.97 -10.38 38.71
N LYS A 321 2.13 -11.07 37.94
CA LYS A 321 0.95 -11.82 38.43
C LYS A 321 1.31 -12.92 39.46
N ALA A 322 2.43 -13.63 39.26
CA ALA A 322 2.87 -14.69 40.17
C ALA A 322 3.46 -14.16 41.50
N LEU A 323 3.89 -12.90 41.52
CA LEU A 323 4.39 -12.23 42.73
C LEU A 323 3.25 -11.65 43.58
N ILE A 324 2.16 -11.23 42.94
CA ILE A 324 0.91 -10.81 43.60
C ILE A 324 0.23 -12.02 44.27
N GLU A 325 0.12 -13.17 43.58
CA GLU A 325 -0.47 -14.40 44.14
C GLU A 325 0.30 -14.97 45.35
N LYS A 326 1.61 -14.71 45.43
CA LYS A 326 2.44 -15.08 46.59
C LYS A 326 2.38 -14.07 47.75
N GLY A 327 1.55 -13.03 47.65
CA GLY A 327 1.29 -12.06 48.72
C GLY A 327 2.42 -11.05 48.97
N LEU A 328 3.36 -10.90 48.04
CA LEU A 328 4.53 -10.02 48.18
C LEU A 328 4.29 -8.59 47.66
N LEU A 329 3.22 -8.36 46.89
CA LEU A 329 2.82 -7.07 46.32
C LEU A 329 1.33 -6.83 46.57
N GLN A 330 0.93 -5.58 46.85
CA GLN A 330 -0.47 -5.17 46.89
C GLN A 330 -0.74 -4.18 45.76
N GLU A 331 -1.80 -4.46 44.99
CA GLU A 331 -2.29 -3.59 43.92
C GLU A 331 -3.13 -2.48 44.57
N LYS A 332 -2.74 -1.22 44.37
CA LYS A 332 -3.57 -0.06 44.73
C LYS A 332 -4.04 0.57 43.43
N THR A 333 -5.33 0.41 43.13
CA THR A 333 -6.03 1.22 42.14
C THR A 333 -6.74 2.36 42.87
N GLU A 334 -6.64 3.58 42.34
CA GLU A 334 -7.33 4.74 42.90
C GLU A 334 -8.86 4.59 42.74
N PRO A 335 -9.67 4.88 43.78
CA PRO A 335 -11.11 4.60 43.79
C PRO A 335 -11.95 5.37 42.74
N GLY A 336 -11.40 6.37 42.05
CA GLY A 336 -12.08 7.08 40.95
C GLY A 336 -11.83 6.51 39.54
N GLN A 337 -10.80 5.68 39.36
CA GLN A 337 -10.43 5.16 38.03
C GLN A 337 -11.30 3.98 37.59
N GLU A 338 -11.87 3.24 38.55
CA GLU A 338 -12.69 2.05 38.28
C GLU A 338 -14.12 2.40 37.85
N GLU A 339 -14.70 3.48 38.41
CA GLU A 339 -15.98 4.04 37.96
C GLU A 339 -15.84 4.72 36.60
N ALA A 340 -14.80 5.53 36.40
CA ALA A 340 -14.51 6.14 35.10
C ALA A 340 -14.21 5.10 34.01
N GLU A 341 -13.60 3.96 34.36
CA GLU A 341 -13.36 2.85 33.42
C GLU A 341 -14.65 2.07 33.09
N LYS A 342 -15.57 1.92 34.06
CA LYS A 342 -16.91 1.34 33.79
C LYS A 342 -17.77 2.27 32.94
N GLU A 343 -17.72 3.58 33.19
CA GLU A 343 -18.40 4.58 32.36
C GLU A 343 -17.79 4.68 30.97
N ALA A 344 -16.46 4.68 30.83
CA ALA A 344 -15.80 4.67 29.54
C ALA A 344 -16.12 3.40 28.73
N ARG A 345 -16.17 2.22 29.36
CA ARG A 345 -16.59 0.98 28.69
C ARG A 345 -18.07 0.98 28.31
N LYS A 346 -18.94 1.61 29.10
CA LYS A 346 -20.36 1.80 28.74
C LYS A 346 -20.50 2.79 27.59
N ALA A 347 -19.78 3.90 27.60
CA ALA A 347 -19.78 4.88 26.52
C ALA A 347 -19.20 4.29 25.21
N GLU A 348 -18.13 3.48 25.32
CA GLU A 348 -17.52 2.77 24.19
C GLU A 348 -18.44 1.69 23.62
N ALA A 349 -19.26 1.04 24.44
CA ALA A 349 -20.27 0.06 24.00
C ALA A 349 -21.44 0.71 23.22
N VAL A 350 -21.64 2.02 23.38
CA VAL A 350 -22.75 2.75 22.75
C VAL A 350 -22.26 3.61 21.56
N PHE A 351 -20.97 3.93 21.51
CA PHE A 351 -20.33 4.57 20.37
C PHE A 351 -20.31 3.63 19.15
N LYS A 352 -21.03 3.99 18.09
CA LYS A 352 -21.06 3.25 16.83
C LYS A 352 -20.70 4.16 15.66
N THR A 353 -20.00 3.60 14.67
CA THR A 353 -19.64 4.30 13.43
C THR A 353 -19.96 3.41 12.24
N SER A 354 -20.46 4.00 11.16
CA SER A 354 -20.70 3.28 9.90
C SER A 354 -20.33 4.16 8.72
N SER A 355 -19.56 3.64 7.75
CA SER A 355 -19.21 4.35 6.52
C SER A 355 -20.43 4.50 5.61
N LEU A 356 -20.47 5.59 4.83
CA LEU A 356 -21.47 5.74 3.76
C LEU A 356 -21.24 4.71 2.65
N LEU A 357 -22.32 4.35 1.94
CA LEU A 357 -22.31 3.41 0.82
C LEU A 357 -21.71 4.04 -0.45
N ALA A 358 -21.29 3.21 -1.42
CA ALA A 358 -20.67 3.69 -2.64
C ALA A 358 -21.71 4.40 -3.54
N GLY A 359 -21.60 5.73 -3.62
CA GLY A 359 -22.48 6.58 -4.43
C GLY A 359 -23.43 7.47 -3.61
N MET A 360 -23.56 7.24 -2.30
CA MET A 360 -24.24 8.20 -1.42
C MET A 360 -23.42 9.48 -1.30
N LYS A 361 -24.04 10.62 -1.60
CA LYS A 361 -23.45 11.94 -1.33
C LYS A 361 -23.81 12.37 0.08
N ALA A 362 -22.84 12.91 0.80
CA ALA A 362 -23.01 13.34 2.19
C ALA A 362 -24.17 14.34 2.38
N GLU A 363 -24.40 15.24 1.43
CA GLU A 363 -25.48 16.23 1.47
C GLU A 363 -26.90 15.65 1.37
N GLU A 364 -27.03 14.50 0.70
CA GLU A 364 -28.33 13.87 0.44
C GLU A 364 -28.71 12.87 1.56
N VAL A 365 -27.79 12.60 2.51
CA VAL A 365 -28.03 11.62 3.58
C VAL A 365 -29.02 12.17 4.60
N THR A 366 -30.13 11.44 4.77
CA THR A 366 -31.13 11.74 5.79
C THR A 366 -30.83 11.04 7.12
N LEU A 367 -31.45 11.50 8.21
CA LEU A 367 -31.37 10.84 9.52
C LEU A 367 -31.81 9.37 9.45
N GLU A 368 -32.85 9.06 8.66
CA GLU A 368 -33.33 7.68 8.50
C GLU A 368 -32.27 6.79 7.86
N ASP A 369 -31.55 7.29 6.85
CA ASP A 369 -30.49 6.53 6.19
C ASP A 369 -29.28 6.36 7.09
N ALA A 370 -28.95 7.39 7.86
CA ALA A 370 -27.91 7.33 8.88
C ALA A 370 -28.20 6.24 9.94
N LEU A 371 -29.44 6.14 10.41
CA LEU A 371 -29.87 5.11 11.36
C LEU A 371 -29.81 3.70 10.74
N LYS A 372 -30.21 3.55 9.47
CA LYS A 372 -30.05 2.28 8.74
C LYS A 372 -28.59 1.86 8.66
N LEU A 373 -27.67 2.78 8.36
CA LEU A 373 -26.24 2.48 8.29
C LEU A 373 -25.66 2.10 9.66
N LEU A 374 -26.09 2.76 10.74
CA LEU A 374 -25.66 2.46 12.10
C LEU A 374 -26.18 1.11 12.64
N SER A 375 -27.20 0.54 12.00
CA SER A 375 -27.68 -0.82 12.30
C SER A 375 -26.74 -1.93 11.79
N LEU A 376 -25.75 -1.59 10.94
CA LEU A 376 -24.73 -2.53 10.49
C LEU A 376 -23.66 -2.71 11.57
N PRO A 377 -23.13 -3.94 11.78
CA PRO A 377 -23.44 -5.17 11.06
C PRO A 377 -24.79 -5.80 11.44
N ARG A 378 -25.57 -6.19 10.41
CA ARG A 378 -26.88 -6.81 10.61
C ARG A 378 -26.75 -8.32 10.74
N LEU A 379 -27.26 -8.88 11.84
CA LEU A 379 -27.39 -10.32 12.04
C LEU A 379 -28.54 -10.88 11.16
N LEU A 380 -28.25 -11.87 10.32
CA LEU A 380 -29.24 -12.56 9.49
C LEU A 380 -29.80 -13.82 10.15
N GLY A 381 -29.02 -14.42 11.07
CA GLY A 381 -29.38 -15.59 11.88
C GLY A 381 -28.24 -16.60 11.99
N THR A 382 -28.52 -17.77 12.56
CA THR A 382 -27.56 -18.88 12.76
C THR A 382 -27.71 -19.95 11.67
N ASP A 383 -26.62 -20.62 11.31
CA ASP A 383 -26.67 -21.72 10.33
C ASP A 383 -27.17 -23.03 10.97
N PRO A 384 -28.23 -23.68 10.44
CA PRO A 384 -28.75 -24.95 10.94
C PRO A 384 -27.76 -26.13 11.02
N GLY A 385 -26.58 -26.03 10.39
CA GLY A 385 -25.53 -27.06 10.46
C GLY A 385 -24.61 -26.94 11.68
N ASN A 386 -24.57 -25.76 12.32
CA ASN A 386 -23.85 -25.49 13.56
C ASN A 386 -24.47 -24.25 14.22
N GLU A 387 -25.20 -24.43 15.33
CA GLU A 387 -25.93 -23.35 16.02
C GLU A 387 -25.03 -22.20 16.50
N ASP A 388 -23.71 -22.41 16.58
CA ASP A 388 -22.73 -21.41 16.97
C ASP A 388 -22.30 -20.46 15.82
N ASN A 389 -22.64 -20.76 14.57
CA ASN A 389 -22.17 -19.98 13.41
C ASN A 389 -23.20 -18.90 13.02
N GLU A 390 -22.95 -17.66 13.44
CA GLU A 390 -23.76 -16.50 13.11
C GLU A 390 -23.37 -15.89 11.75
N VAL A 391 -24.39 -15.56 10.94
CA VAL A 391 -24.22 -14.93 9.63
C VAL A 391 -24.54 -13.44 9.73
N PHE A 392 -23.55 -12.61 9.41
CA PHE A 392 -23.66 -11.14 9.43
C PHE A 392 -23.55 -10.54 8.03
N ALA A 393 -24.35 -9.52 7.76
CA ALA A 393 -24.16 -8.62 6.62
C ALA A 393 -23.33 -7.40 7.06
N HIS A 394 -22.21 -7.16 6.36
CA HIS A 394 -21.25 -6.10 6.62
C HIS A 394 -21.03 -5.23 5.39
N HIS A 395 -20.69 -3.96 5.61
CA HIS A 395 -20.15 -3.06 4.59
C HIS A 395 -18.69 -2.73 4.91
N GLY A 396 -17.82 -2.70 3.90
CA GLY A 396 -16.40 -2.41 4.08
C GLY A 396 -15.76 -1.82 2.81
N ARG A 397 -14.43 -1.67 2.81
CA ARG A 397 -13.66 -1.02 1.72
C ARG A 397 -13.98 -1.52 0.31
N PHE A 398 -14.32 -2.80 0.17
CA PHE A 398 -14.59 -3.43 -1.13
C PHE A 398 -16.09 -3.64 -1.40
N GLY A 399 -16.95 -2.90 -0.69
CA GLY A 399 -18.40 -2.98 -0.80
C GLY A 399 -19.05 -3.94 0.19
N ALA A 400 -20.31 -4.25 -0.07
CA ALA A 400 -21.16 -5.11 0.76
C ALA A 400 -20.71 -6.58 0.74
N TYR A 401 -20.69 -7.24 1.89
CA TYR A 401 -20.33 -8.65 2.01
C TYR A 401 -21.04 -9.35 3.17
N ILE A 402 -21.18 -10.67 3.07
CA ILE A 402 -21.67 -11.55 4.12
C ILE A 402 -20.47 -12.19 4.79
N LYS A 403 -20.52 -12.34 6.11
CA LYS A 403 -19.52 -13.03 6.91
C LYS A 403 -20.17 -14.11 7.78
N CYS A 404 -19.64 -15.32 7.71
CA CYS A 404 -19.94 -16.43 8.61
C CYS A 404 -18.60 -16.91 9.17
N ASP A 405 -18.30 -16.57 10.43
CA ASP A 405 -16.99 -16.78 11.07
C ASP A 405 -15.78 -16.27 10.25
N LYS A 406 -15.08 -17.21 9.58
CA LYS A 406 -13.89 -16.97 8.75
C LYS A 406 -14.22 -16.90 7.27
N GLU A 407 -15.44 -17.27 6.89
CA GLU A 407 -15.89 -17.23 5.51
C GLU A 407 -16.55 -15.90 5.20
N THR A 408 -16.16 -15.31 4.07
CA THR A 408 -16.77 -14.09 3.53
C THR A 408 -17.20 -14.29 2.09
N ARG A 409 -18.24 -13.57 1.67
CA ARG A 409 -18.73 -13.51 0.29
C ARG A 409 -19.19 -12.10 -0.04
N SER A 410 -18.73 -11.54 -1.16
CA SER A 410 -19.18 -10.24 -1.64
C SER A 410 -20.62 -10.31 -2.16
N LEU A 411 -21.37 -9.24 -1.94
CA LEU A 411 -22.68 -9.02 -2.53
C LEU A 411 -22.52 -8.20 -3.83
N LYS A 412 -23.38 -8.46 -4.81
CA LYS A 412 -23.36 -7.75 -6.10
C LYS A 412 -23.98 -6.35 -6.02
N SER A 413 -24.88 -6.13 -5.08
CA SER A 413 -25.58 -4.86 -4.89
C SER A 413 -25.58 -4.47 -3.41
N GLU A 414 -25.48 -3.17 -3.15
CA GLU A 414 -25.50 -2.58 -1.81
C GLU A 414 -26.90 -2.62 -1.19
N ASP A 415 -27.97 -2.53 -1.97
CA ASP A 415 -29.36 -2.73 -1.50
C ASP A 415 -29.56 -4.13 -0.90
N GLY A 416 -28.71 -5.07 -1.31
CA GLY A 416 -28.64 -6.41 -0.74
C GLY A 416 -28.29 -6.43 0.74
N LEU A 417 -27.63 -5.40 1.29
CA LEU A 417 -27.27 -5.33 2.72
C LEU A 417 -28.50 -5.42 3.64
N PHE A 418 -29.58 -4.74 3.26
CA PHE A 418 -30.77 -4.60 4.09
C PHE A 418 -31.88 -5.58 3.71
N THR A 419 -31.83 -6.14 2.50
CA THR A 419 -32.89 -7.00 1.96
C THR A 419 -32.52 -8.48 1.94
N ILE A 420 -31.24 -8.84 2.07
CA ILE A 420 -30.82 -10.24 1.98
C ILE A 420 -31.40 -11.09 3.11
N THR A 421 -31.90 -12.27 2.71
CA THR A 421 -32.40 -13.28 3.64
C THR A 421 -31.31 -14.28 4.01
N ILE A 422 -31.49 -14.97 5.14
CA ILE A 422 -30.57 -16.03 5.55
C ILE A 422 -30.45 -17.15 4.50
N GLU A 423 -31.53 -17.48 3.80
CA GLU A 423 -31.52 -18.49 2.73
C GLU A 423 -30.64 -18.09 1.56
N ARG A 424 -30.77 -16.84 1.10
CA ARG A 424 -29.94 -16.31 0.01
C ARG A 424 -28.48 -16.17 0.41
N ALA A 425 -28.22 -15.77 1.66
CA ALA A 425 -26.88 -15.74 2.21
C ALA A 425 -26.20 -17.12 2.20
N ARG A 426 -26.97 -18.18 2.51
CA ARG A 426 -26.49 -19.57 2.50
C ARG A 426 -26.19 -20.08 1.09
N GLU A 427 -27.00 -19.72 0.11
CA GLU A 427 -26.71 -20.02 -1.29
C GLU A 427 -25.37 -19.42 -1.71
N LEU A 428 -25.14 -18.13 -1.40
CA LEU A 428 -23.89 -17.45 -1.74
C LEU A 428 -22.67 -18.01 -0.99
N LEU A 429 -22.84 -18.46 0.26
CA LEU A 429 -21.78 -19.12 1.02
C LEU A 429 -21.47 -20.53 0.49
N ARG A 430 -22.49 -21.25 -0.02
CA ARG A 430 -22.33 -22.58 -0.63
C ARG A 430 -21.74 -22.51 -2.04
N GLU A 431 -21.99 -21.43 -2.78
CA GLU A 431 -21.29 -21.18 -4.03
C GLU A 431 -19.77 -21.24 -3.80
N GLU A 432 -19.09 -22.04 -4.64
CA GLU A 432 -17.63 -22.11 -4.62
C GLU A 432 -17.08 -20.68 -4.68
N LYS A 433 -16.07 -20.37 -3.85
CA LYS A 433 -15.38 -19.08 -3.94
C LYS A 433 -14.92 -18.92 -5.38
N SER A 434 -15.59 -18.06 -6.14
CA SER A 434 -15.03 -17.54 -7.37
C SER A 434 -13.76 -16.82 -6.94
N GLY A 435 -12.61 -17.46 -7.17
CA GLY A 435 -11.33 -17.00 -6.64
C GLY A 435 -11.15 -15.53 -6.96
N GLY A 436 -11.01 -14.70 -5.92
CA GLY A 436 -10.71 -13.29 -6.08
C GLY A 436 -9.49 -13.12 -6.97
N GLY A 437 -9.63 -12.27 -7.99
CA GLY A 437 -8.54 -11.75 -8.82
C GLY A 437 -7.55 -12.78 -9.37
N GLY A 438 -7.89 -13.44 -10.48
CA GLY A 438 -6.94 -13.89 -11.52
C GLY A 438 -5.86 -14.94 -11.20
N TRP A 439 -5.51 -15.18 -9.93
CA TRP A 439 -4.38 -16.02 -9.56
C TRP A 439 -4.86 -17.38 -9.05
N GLY A 440 -5.03 -18.32 -9.98
CA GLY A 440 -5.30 -19.73 -9.65
C GLY A 440 -6.55 -20.35 -10.28
N LYS A 441 -7.22 -19.69 -11.25
CA LYS A 441 -8.20 -20.42 -12.07
C LYS A 441 -7.49 -21.61 -12.73
N LYS A 442 -7.95 -22.83 -12.43
CA LYS A 442 -7.51 -24.00 -13.19
C LYS A 442 -7.87 -23.75 -14.66
N PRO A 443 -6.92 -23.86 -15.60
CA PRO A 443 -7.17 -23.54 -16.99
C PRO A 443 -8.31 -24.41 -17.54
N LYS A 444 -9.29 -23.77 -18.20
CA LYS A 444 -10.47 -24.43 -18.74
C LYS A 444 -10.02 -25.45 -19.79
N VAL A 445 -10.43 -26.70 -19.62
CA VAL A 445 -10.20 -27.75 -20.63
C VAL A 445 -11.11 -27.45 -21.82
N LEU A 446 -10.50 -27.22 -22.99
CA LEU A 446 -11.21 -26.94 -24.23
C LEU A 446 -11.62 -28.24 -24.93
N LYS A 447 -10.70 -29.22 -25.00
CA LYS A 447 -10.92 -30.50 -25.69
C LYS A 447 -10.02 -31.58 -25.11
N ALA A 448 -10.55 -32.77 -24.83
CA ALA A 448 -9.74 -33.95 -24.52
C ALA A 448 -9.39 -34.64 -25.84
N LEU A 449 -8.10 -34.78 -26.16
CA LEU A 449 -7.63 -35.29 -27.46
C LEU A 449 -7.38 -36.81 -27.43
N GLY A 450 -7.22 -37.41 -26.25
CA GLY A 450 -7.09 -38.86 -26.05
C GLY A 450 -5.74 -39.28 -25.47
N ALA A 451 -5.54 -40.58 -25.28
CA ALA A 451 -4.31 -41.14 -24.73
C ALA A 451 -3.22 -41.28 -25.81
N ASN A 452 -2.00 -40.84 -25.49
CA ASN A 452 -0.83 -41.07 -26.32
C ASN A 452 -0.40 -42.55 -26.20
N LYS A 453 -0.39 -43.29 -27.31
CA LYS A 453 0.02 -44.70 -27.33
C LYS A 453 1.51 -44.91 -27.03
N GLU A 454 2.35 -43.89 -27.17
CA GLU A 454 3.80 -43.97 -26.93
C GLU A 454 4.21 -43.64 -25.49
N ALA A 455 3.52 -42.69 -24.84
CA ALA A 455 3.84 -42.22 -23.49
C ALA A 455 2.87 -42.73 -22.40
N GLY A 456 1.71 -43.28 -22.77
CA GLY A 456 0.69 -43.76 -21.84
C GLY A 456 -0.08 -42.66 -21.09
N THR A 457 0.11 -41.38 -21.47
CA THR A 457 -0.49 -40.20 -20.83
C THR A 457 -1.65 -39.64 -21.64
N GLU A 458 -2.65 -39.07 -20.96
CA GLU A 458 -3.80 -38.42 -21.61
C GLU A 458 -3.46 -36.98 -22.03
N ILE A 459 -3.69 -36.68 -23.31
CA ILE A 459 -3.44 -35.36 -23.90
C ILE A 459 -4.73 -34.54 -23.89
N SER A 460 -4.64 -33.31 -23.38
CA SER A 460 -5.76 -32.35 -23.35
C SER A 460 -5.34 -30.96 -23.83
N LEU A 461 -6.24 -30.31 -24.56
CA LEU A 461 -6.13 -28.91 -24.96
C LEU A 461 -6.76 -28.02 -23.88
N ARG A 462 -6.02 -27.04 -23.40
CA ARG A 462 -6.42 -26.12 -22.33
C ARG A 462 -6.25 -24.66 -22.75
N ALA A 463 -7.10 -23.78 -22.22
CA ALA A 463 -6.98 -22.34 -22.39
C ALA A 463 -6.01 -21.76 -21.34
N GLY A 464 -4.89 -21.19 -21.79
CA GLY A 464 -3.86 -20.57 -20.94
C GLY A 464 -3.76 -19.05 -21.08
N ARG A 465 -3.00 -18.42 -20.18
CA ARG A 465 -2.76 -16.96 -20.17
C ARG A 465 -2.16 -16.43 -21.49
N TYR A 466 -1.38 -17.27 -22.17
CA TYR A 466 -0.63 -16.90 -23.38
C TYR A 466 -1.25 -17.46 -24.68
N GLY A 467 -2.46 -18.04 -24.59
CA GLY A 467 -3.12 -18.74 -25.70
C GLY A 467 -3.46 -20.20 -25.36
N PRO A 468 -4.17 -20.91 -26.25
CA PRO A 468 -4.44 -22.34 -26.10
C PRO A 468 -3.14 -23.15 -26.12
N TYR A 469 -3.06 -24.18 -25.28
CA TYR A 469 -1.90 -25.05 -25.17
C TYR A 469 -2.33 -26.50 -24.95
N VAL A 470 -1.52 -27.43 -25.44
CA VAL A 470 -1.70 -28.86 -25.27
C VAL A 470 -0.86 -29.32 -24.07
N THR A 471 -1.40 -30.22 -23.26
CA THR A 471 -0.69 -30.81 -22.12
C THR A 471 -0.96 -32.30 -22.00
N ASP A 472 0.10 -33.07 -21.75
CA ASP A 472 0.07 -34.49 -21.38
C ASP A 472 0.09 -34.70 -19.84
N GLY A 473 0.03 -33.60 -19.07
CA GLY A 473 0.13 -33.59 -17.62
C GLY A 473 1.53 -33.24 -17.09
N GLU A 474 2.59 -33.43 -17.87
CA GLU A 474 3.97 -33.12 -17.48
C GLU A 474 4.59 -31.98 -18.31
N ILE A 475 4.32 -31.97 -19.62
CA ILE A 475 4.83 -31.02 -20.60
C ILE A 475 3.68 -30.21 -21.17
N ASN A 476 3.86 -28.89 -21.21
CA ASN A 476 2.91 -27.94 -21.80
C ASN A 476 3.49 -27.35 -23.08
N ALA A 477 2.83 -27.59 -24.20
CA ALA A 477 3.20 -27.06 -25.52
C ALA A 477 2.15 -26.05 -26.00
N SER A 478 2.58 -24.81 -26.25
CA SER A 478 1.70 -23.75 -26.76
C SER A 478 1.31 -24.01 -28.22
N VAL A 479 0.05 -23.77 -28.57
CA VAL A 479 -0.40 -23.82 -29.97
C VAL A 479 0.08 -22.55 -30.70
N PRO A 480 0.75 -22.63 -31.86
CA PRO A 480 1.23 -21.47 -32.61
C PRO A 480 0.12 -20.49 -33.02
N LYS A 481 0.41 -19.18 -33.00
CA LYS A 481 -0.51 -18.12 -33.42
C LYS A 481 -0.70 -18.17 -34.94
N GLY A 482 -1.77 -18.82 -35.38
CA GLY A 482 -2.08 -19.06 -36.80
C GLY A 482 -2.75 -20.42 -37.05
N MET A 483 -2.63 -21.35 -36.10
CA MET A 483 -3.30 -22.65 -36.13
C MET A 483 -4.63 -22.59 -35.35
N ASP A 484 -5.68 -23.15 -35.95
CA ASP A 484 -7.02 -23.18 -35.35
C ASP A 484 -7.09 -24.27 -34.26
N ALA A 485 -7.15 -23.83 -33.00
CA ALA A 485 -7.06 -24.70 -31.84
C ALA A 485 -8.22 -25.71 -31.75
N GLU A 486 -9.37 -25.45 -32.38
CA GLU A 486 -10.52 -26.36 -32.33
C GLU A 486 -10.36 -27.56 -33.27
N LYS A 487 -9.60 -27.40 -34.36
CA LYS A 487 -9.34 -28.41 -35.39
C LYS A 487 -8.12 -29.28 -35.12
N LEU A 488 -7.35 -28.96 -34.07
CA LEU A 488 -6.15 -29.71 -33.71
C LEU A 488 -6.44 -31.21 -33.52
N THR A 489 -5.67 -32.04 -34.20
CA THR A 489 -5.75 -33.51 -34.14
C THR A 489 -4.82 -34.06 -33.04
N LEU A 490 -5.03 -35.33 -32.66
CA LEU A 490 -4.20 -36.00 -31.64
C LEU A 490 -2.74 -36.15 -32.10
N GLU A 491 -2.50 -36.36 -33.39
CA GLU A 491 -1.16 -36.55 -33.95
C GLU A 491 -0.35 -35.25 -33.91
N GLU A 492 -0.93 -34.13 -34.36
CA GLU A 492 -0.31 -32.79 -34.28
C GLU A 492 -0.03 -32.37 -32.82
N ALA A 493 -0.91 -32.75 -31.90
CA ALA A 493 -0.74 -32.48 -30.47
C ALA A 493 0.46 -33.22 -29.86
N ILE A 494 0.75 -34.46 -30.33
CA ILE A 494 1.91 -35.24 -29.91
C ILE A 494 3.20 -34.60 -30.46
N GLU A 495 3.19 -34.15 -31.71
CA GLU A 495 4.34 -33.48 -32.33
C GLU A 495 4.73 -32.20 -31.59
N LEU A 496 3.76 -31.35 -31.25
CA LEU A 496 4.01 -30.11 -30.50
C LEU A 496 4.59 -30.37 -29.10
N ILE A 497 4.14 -31.42 -28.42
CA ILE A 497 4.69 -31.81 -27.11
C ILE A 497 6.12 -32.32 -27.26
N ARG A 498 6.40 -33.13 -28.28
CA ARG A 498 7.73 -33.67 -28.55
C ARG A 498 8.73 -32.59 -28.92
N GLU A 499 8.36 -31.68 -29.81
CA GLU A 499 9.19 -30.53 -30.20
C GLU A 499 9.51 -29.65 -28.98
N ARG A 500 8.54 -29.51 -28.07
CA ARG A 500 8.74 -28.77 -26.82
C ARG A 500 9.62 -29.52 -25.82
N ALA A 501 9.53 -30.85 -25.75
CA ALA A 501 10.39 -31.68 -24.93
C ALA A 501 11.85 -31.62 -25.40
N GLU A 502 12.09 -31.64 -26.72
CA GLU A 502 13.42 -31.54 -27.32
C GLU A 502 14.06 -30.16 -27.13
N LYS A 503 13.24 -29.10 -27.08
CA LYS A 503 13.70 -27.70 -26.87
C LYS A 503 13.73 -27.26 -25.40
N ALA A 504 13.41 -28.13 -24.44
CA ALA A 504 13.43 -27.79 -23.02
C ALA A 504 14.87 -27.79 -22.46
N PRO A 505 15.34 -26.71 -21.80
CA PRO A 505 16.65 -26.74 -21.14
C PRO A 505 16.64 -27.74 -19.98
N ALA A 506 17.67 -28.59 -19.89
CA ALA A 506 17.83 -29.59 -18.84
C ALA A 506 17.99 -28.92 -17.45
N GLY A 507 16.85 -28.66 -16.79
CA GLY A 507 16.80 -28.05 -15.48
C GLY A 507 17.15 -29.04 -14.37
N GLU A 508 18.32 -28.83 -13.76
CA GLU A 508 18.69 -29.44 -12.47
C GLU A 508 17.59 -29.25 -11.42
N LYS A 509 17.09 -30.37 -10.89
CA LYS A 509 16.16 -30.38 -9.75
C LYS A 509 16.88 -29.92 -8.48
N LYS A 510 16.82 -28.62 -8.15
CA LYS A 510 17.15 -28.13 -6.80
C LYS A 510 16.10 -28.62 -5.80
N ALA A 511 16.46 -29.67 -5.07
CA ALA A 511 15.72 -30.16 -3.91
C ALA A 511 15.60 -29.05 -2.83
N LYS A 512 14.36 -28.67 -2.49
CA LYS A 512 14.03 -27.79 -1.36
C LYS A 512 14.46 -28.45 -0.04
N LYS A 513 15.62 -28.09 0.50
CA LYS A 513 15.96 -28.33 1.91
C LYS A 513 15.28 -27.26 2.78
N LYS A 514 14.31 -27.68 3.61
CA LYS A 514 13.79 -26.92 4.75
C LYS A 514 14.93 -26.67 5.75
N ALA A 515 15.41 -25.43 5.86
CA ALA A 515 16.35 -25.03 6.89
C ALA A 515 15.62 -24.40 8.09
N LYS A 516 15.64 -25.11 9.22
CA LYS A 516 15.24 -24.60 10.54
C LYS A 516 16.14 -23.43 10.94
N LYS A 517 15.52 -22.32 11.30
CA LYS A 517 16.13 -21.14 11.91
C LYS A 517 16.65 -21.50 13.30
N LYS A 518 17.97 -21.49 13.51
CA LYS A 518 18.59 -21.32 14.85
C LYS A 518 19.60 -20.18 14.81
N THR A 519 19.35 -19.23 15.69
CA THR A 519 20.18 -18.10 16.07
C THR A 519 21.43 -18.57 16.84
N LYS A 520 22.61 -17.99 16.54
CA LYS A 520 23.57 -17.47 17.53
C LYS A 520 24.71 -16.68 16.89
N LYS A 521 25.19 -15.69 17.65
CA LYS A 521 26.17 -14.62 17.38
C LYS A 521 27.63 -15.12 17.17
N LYS A 522 28.36 -14.35 16.33
CA LYS A 522 29.81 -13.93 16.24
C LYS A 522 30.81 -14.38 17.35
N PRO A 523 32.17 -14.29 17.17
CA PRO A 523 32.93 -13.47 16.20
C PRO A 523 34.22 -14.05 15.53
N ALA A 524 34.59 -13.38 14.43
CA ALA A 524 35.89 -13.07 13.81
C ALA A 524 37.20 -13.83 14.15
N LYS A 525 37.95 -14.21 13.10
CA LYS A 525 39.42 -14.12 13.04
C LYS A 525 39.93 -14.03 11.58
N LYS A 526 41.00 -13.23 11.42
CA LYS A 526 41.79 -12.89 10.23
C LYS A 526 42.42 -14.11 9.53
N ALA A 527 42.65 -14.01 8.22
CA ALA A 527 43.90 -14.42 7.56
C ALA A 527 44.00 -13.74 6.18
N GLU A 528 45.10 -13.01 5.99
CA GLU A 528 45.68 -12.59 4.70
C GLU A 528 46.25 -13.81 3.97
N VAL A 529 46.25 -13.83 2.62
CA VAL A 529 47.38 -14.27 1.77
C VAL A 529 47.28 -13.59 0.39
N GLU A 530 48.46 -13.28 -0.13
CA GLU A 530 48.87 -12.45 -1.26
C GLU A 530 48.68 -13.05 -2.68
N PHE A 531 48.71 -12.10 -3.63
CA PHE A 531 49.19 -12.07 -5.03
C PHE A 531 49.62 -13.34 -5.80
N SER A 532 49.19 -13.39 -7.06
CA SER A 532 49.99 -13.88 -8.18
C SER A 532 49.64 -13.07 -9.43
N THR A 533 50.68 -12.40 -9.94
CA THR A 533 50.79 -11.69 -11.22
C THR A 533 50.88 -12.69 -12.37
N ASP A 534 50.28 -12.38 -13.52
CA ASP A 534 50.88 -12.76 -14.80
C ASP A 534 50.53 -11.76 -15.92
N GLU A 535 51.46 -11.68 -16.87
CA GLU A 535 51.75 -10.52 -17.71
C GLU A 535 50.91 -10.39 -19.00
N ARG A 536 50.99 -9.18 -19.54
CA ARG A 536 50.46 -8.62 -20.80
C ARG A 536 51.13 -9.25 -22.05
N PRO A 537 50.56 -9.07 -23.27
CA PRO A 537 50.95 -7.93 -24.13
C PRO A 537 49.73 -7.29 -24.85
N ALA A 538 49.55 -5.97 -24.83
CA ALA A 538 50.13 -4.92 -25.68
C ALA A 538 49.54 -4.83 -27.12
N THR A 539 49.15 -3.59 -27.45
CA THR A 539 48.32 -3.00 -28.52
C THR A 539 48.97 -2.95 -29.92
N PRO A 540 48.27 -2.38 -30.95
CA PRO A 540 48.63 -1.00 -31.33
C PRO A 540 47.46 -0.03 -31.70
N GLU A 541 47.81 1.26 -31.57
CA GLU A 541 47.12 2.55 -31.86
C GLU A 541 46.50 2.69 -33.28
N GLY A 542 45.41 3.44 -33.47
CA GLY A 542 45.35 4.87 -33.88
C GLY A 542 44.46 4.97 -35.16
N THR A 543 43.69 5.99 -35.54
CA THR A 543 43.70 7.47 -35.42
C THR A 543 42.27 8.03 -35.83
N PRO A 544 41.96 9.34 -36.04
CA PRO A 544 40.90 10.05 -35.31
C PRO A 544 39.73 10.66 -36.13
N ALA A 545 38.73 11.16 -35.38
CA ALA A 545 37.82 12.31 -35.56
C ALA A 545 37.31 12.76 -36.96
N ALA A 546 35.99 12.99 -37.04
CA ALA A 546 35.36 13.97 -37.93
C ALA A 546 34.24 14.75 -37.18
N GLU A 547 34.41 16.07 -37.09
CA GLU A 547 33.44 17.07 -36.62
C GLU A 547 32.41 17.42 -37.71
N THR A 548 31.21 17.87 -37.28
CA THR A 548 30.44 19.08 -37.71
C THR A 548 28.92 18.88 -37.44
N PRO A 549 28.08 19.94 -37.37
CA PRO A 549 28.16 21.15 -36.53
C PRO A 549 26.85 21.43 -35.74
N ASP A 550 26.94 22.43 -34.86
CA ASP A 550 25.92 23.01 -33.96
C ASP A 550 24.50 23.23 -34.53
N ALA A 551 23.50 22.94 -33.69
CA ALA A 551 22.13 23.44 -33.77
C ALA A 551 21.86 24.41 -32.59
N PRO A 552 21.15 25.53 -32.80
CA PRO A 552 20.97 26.56 -31.77
C PRO A 552 20.04 26.13 -30.63
N PRO A 553 20.17 26.74 -29.43
CA PRO A 553 19.47 26.30 -28.23
C PRO A 553 17.98 26.65 -28.28
N SER A 554 17.14 25.70 -27.88
CA SER A 554 15.71 25.89 -27.64
C SER A 554 15.51 26.61 -26.30
N GLU A 555 14.64 27.61 -26.30
CA GLU A 555 14.24 28.37 -25.12
C GLU A 555 13.39 27.48 -24.19
N ASP A 556 13.78 27.40 -22.92
CA ASP A 556 13.03 26.73 -21.87
C ASP A 556 11.64 27.38 -21.68
N PRO A 557 10.54 26.62 -21.62
CA PRO A 557 9.24 27.17 -21.24
C PRO A 557 9.22 27.56 -19.75
N PRO A 558 8.50 28.64 -19.38
CA PRO A 558 8.48 29.15 -18.02
C PRO A 558 7.84 28.15 -17.04
N PRO A 559 8.24 28.18 -15.75
CA PRO A 559 7.70 27.29 -14.74
C PRO A 559 6.21 27.55 -14.52
N LEU A 560 5.40 26.48 -14.60
CA LEU A 560 3.99 26.53 -14.24
C LEU A 560 3.85 26.81 -12.73
N PRO A 561 2.95 27.72 -12.32
CA PRO A 561 2.68 27.98 -10.93
C PRO A 561 1.90 26.79 -10.32
N PHE A 562 2.48 26.17 -9.29
CA PHE A 562 1.77 25.27 -8.37
C PHE A 562 1.24 26.05 -7.17
#